data_AF-A0A970UC18-F1
#
_entry.id   AF-A0A970UC18-F1
#
_cell.length_a   1.000
_cell.length_b   1.000
_cell.length_c   1.000
_cell.angle_alpha   90.00
_cell.angle_beta   90.00
_cell.angle_gamma   90.00
#
_symmetry.space_group_name_H-M   'P 1'
#
loop_
_entity.id
_entity.type
_entity.pdbx_description
1 polymer ?
#
loop_
_entity_poly.entity_id
_entity_poly.type
_entity_poly.pdbx_seq_one_letter_code
_entity_poly.pdbx_strand_id
1 'polypeptide(L)'
;MIEEINKLAQQQHELAWQAYRAYLPVVEDIEATQTNDTNQISLVLDYMLGFCFDAQMLTLYRRLCRYLYAIHPETAVFYVSAYREMWDEEGNQFGNNKEANR
;
A
#
# COMPACT_ATOMS: atom_id res chain seq x y z
N MET A 1 -3.73 1.24 -30.81
CA MET A 1 -3.59 2.17 -29.67
C MET A 1 -4.24 1.61 -28.41
N ILE A 2 -5.54 1.29 -28.41
CA ILE A 2 -6.21 0.66 -27.25
C ILE A 2 -5.61 -0.72 -26.92
N GLU A 3 -5.29 -1.54 -27.93
CA GLU A 3 -4.67 -2.87 -27.72
C GLU A 3 -3.30 -2.79 -27.02
N GLU A 4 -2.46 -1.84 -27.40
CA GLU A 4 -1.14 -1.63 -26.76
C GLU A 4 -1.30 -1.16 -25.31
N ILE A 5 -2.27 -0.28 -25.04
CA ILE A 5 -2.60 0.16 -23.67
C ILE A 5 -3.09 -1.03 -22.83
N ASN A 6 -3.96 -1.88 -23.38
CA ASN A 6 -4.45 -3.07 -22.70
C ASN A 6 -3.32 -4.04 -22.38
N LYS A 7 -2.38 -4.23 -23.32
CA LYS A 7 -1.21 -5.08 -23.13
C LYS A 7 -0.31 -4.55 -22.01
N LEU A 8 -0.06 -3.24 -21.97
CA LEU A 8 0.70 -2.61 -20.89
C LEU A 8 0.01 -2.77 -19.53
N ALA A 9 -1.31 -2.55 -19.47
CA ALA A 9 -2.09 -2.73 -18.24
C ALA A 9 -2.03 -4.19 -17.74
N GLN A 10 -2.08 -5.16 -18.65
CA GLN A 10 -1.94 -6.57 -18.30
C GLN A 10 -0.55 -6.88 -17.73
N GLN A 11 0.51 -6.39 -18.37
CA GLN A 11 1.89 -6.57 -17.88
C GLN A 11 2.09 -5.92 -16.50
N GLN A 12 1.49 -4.76 -16.27
CA GLN A 12 1.50 -4.09 -14.98
C GLN A 12 0.81 -4.94 -13.90
N HIS A 13 -0.34 -5.54 -14.20
CA HIS A 13 -1.05 -6.42 -13.27
C HIS A 13 -0.26 -7.72 -12.99
N GLU A 14 0.35 -8.32 -14.01
CA GLU A 14 1.21 -9.50 -13.85
C GLU A 14 2.41 -9.20 -12.94
N LEU A 15 3.00 -8.01 -13.06
CA LEU A 15 4.09 -7.56 -12.19
C LEU A 15 3.61 -7.37 -10.75
N ALA A 16 2.44 -6.75 -10.54
CA ALA A 16 1.86 -6.59 -9.21
C ALA A 16 1.57 -7.96 -8.54
N TRP A 17 1.08 -8.93 -9.32
CA TRP A 17 0.86 -10.30 -8.82
C TRP A 17 2.17 -11.00 -8.45
N GLN A 18 3.24 -10.79 -9.21
CA GLN A 18 4.57 -11.29 -8.84
C GLN A 18 5.08 -10.64 -7.55
N ALA A 19 4.93 -9.32 -7.41
CA ALA A 19 5.27 -8.59 -6.20
C ALA A 19 4.47 -9.13 -4.99
N TYR A 20 3.16 -9.34 -5.13
CA TYR A 20 2.32 -9.89 -4.07
C TYR A 20 2.84 -11.24 -3.56
N ARG A 21 3.15 -12.17 -4.48
CA ARG A 21 3.70 -13.47 -4.11
C ARG A 21 5.08 -13.39 -3.44
N ALA A 22 5.87 -12.38 -3.77
CA ALA A 22 7.17 -12.16 -3.15
C ALA A 22 7.05 -11.52 -1.75
N TYR A 23 6.16 -10.55 -1.57
CA TYR A 23 6.01 -9.81 -0.31
C TYR A 23 5.13 -10.53 0.72
N LEU A 24 4.16 -11.35 0.30
CA LEU A 24 3.30 -12.09 1.22
C LEU A 24 4.11 -12.88 2.28
N PRO A 25 5.06 -13.77 1.91
CA PRO A 25 5.84 -14.50 2.91
C PRO A 25 6.73 -13.59 3.76
N VAL A 26 7.15 -12.42 3.25
CA VAL A 26 7.94 -11.45 4.03
C VAL A 26 7.08 -10.81 5.12
N VAL A 27 5.85 -10.41 4.80
CA VAL A 27 4.92 -9.85 5.79
C VAL A 27 4.52 -10.91 6.81
N GLU A 28 4.28 -12.15 6.38
CA GLU A 28 3.97 -13.26 7.27
C GLU A 28 5.14 -13.57 8.22
N ASP A 29 6.38 -13.51 7.73
CA ASP A 29 7.57 -13.72 8.55
C ASP A 29 7.76 -12.59 9.58
N ILE A 30 7.57 -11.33 9.20
CA ILE A 30 7.62 -10.18 10.13
C ILE A 30 6.62 -10.37 11.28
N GLU A 31 5.38 -10.77 10.97
CA GLU A 31 4.35 -11.00 11.98
C GLU A 31 4.64 -12.24 12.84
N ALA A 32 5.08 -13.34 12.22
CA ALA A 32 5.37 -14.60 12.90
C ALA A 32 6.57 -14.49 13.86
N THR A 33 7.61 -13.75 13.45
CA THR A 33 8.81 -13.50 14.25
C THR A 33 8.63 -12.36 15.26
N GLN A 34 7.49 -11.67 15.24
CA GLN A 34 7.23 -10.47 16.04
C GLN A 34 8.34 -9.42 15.87
N THR A 35 8.79 -9.23 14.63
CA THR A 35 9.84 -8.26 14.31
C THR A 35 9.38 -6.86 14.72
N ASN A 36 10.17 -6.19 15.58
CA ASN A 36 9.89 -4.83 16.06
C ASN A 36 10.86 -3.78 15.49
N ASP A 37 11.72 -4.17 14.55
CA ASP A 37 12.60 -3.24 13.87
C ASP A 37 11.79 -2.37 12.90
N THR A 38 11.50 -1.15 13.35
CA THR A 38 10.75 -0.17 12.59
C THR A 38 11.45 0.20 11.27
N ASN A 39 12.79 0.19 11.20
CA ASN A 39 13.50 0.51 9.97
C ASN A 39 13.36 -0.61 8.94
N GLN A 40 13.45 -1.87 9.38
CA GLN A 40 13.22 -3.02 8.51
C GLN A 40 11.79 -3.02 7.95
N ILE A 41 10.79 -2.76 8.80
CA ILE A 41 9.38 -2.69 8.37
C ILE A 41 9.15 -1.51 7.42
N SER A 42 9.71 -0.35 7.74
CA SER A 42 9.67 0.85 6.87
C SER A 42 10.23 0.57 5.49
N LEU A 43 11.41 -0.07 5.41
CA LEU A 43 12.03 -0.43 4.15
C LEU A 43 11.14 -1.34 3.29
N VAL A 44 10.46 -2.31 3.91
CA VAL A 44 9.50 -3.17 3.18
C VAL A 44 8.31 -2.36 2.67
N LEU A 45 7.77 -1.46 3.50
CA LEU A 45 6.67 -0.58 3.10
C LEU A 45 7.06 0.35 1.95
N ASP A 46 8.26 0.92 1.95
CA ASP A 46 8.77 1.77 0.86
C ASP A 46 8.75 1.03 -0.48
N TYR A 47 9.20 -0.23 -0.50
CA TYR A 47 9.19 -1.01 -1.73
C TYR A 47 7.79 -1.45 -2.15
N MET A 48 6.92 -1.80 -1.20
CA MET A 48 5.54 -2.20 -1.50
C MET A 48 4.68 -1.06 -2.02
N LEU A 49 4.95 0.19 -1.60
CA LEU A 49 4.17 1.38 -1.93
C LEU A 49 4.01 1.57 -3.45
N GLY A 50 5.06 1.29 -4.22
CA GLY A 50 5.05 1.41 -5.69
C GLY A 50 4.09 0.44 -6.40
N PHE A 51 3.62 -0.60 -5.71
CA PHE A 51 2.66 -1.59 -6.25
C PHE A 51 1.24 -1.40 -5.71
N CYS A 52 1.00 -0.40 -4.86
CA CYS A 52 -0.30 -0.20 -4.20
C CYS A 52 -1.42 0.33 -5.12
N PHE A 53 -1.16 0.47 -6.43
CA PHE A 53 -2.20 0.56 -7.45
C PHE A 53 -3.03 -0.74 -7.55
N ASP A 54 -2.46 -1.89 -7.18
CA ASP A 54 -3.15 -3.17 -7.15
C ASP A 54 -3.83 -3.40 -5.79
N ALA A 55 -5.08 -3.87 -5.82
CA ALA A 55 -5.91 -4.01 -4.63
C ALA A 55 -5.38 -5.06 -3.63
N GLN A 56 -4.74 -6.13 -4.11
CA GLN A 56 -4.18 -7.17 -3.24
C GLN A 56 -2.90 -6.68 -2.60
N MET A 57 -2.05 -5.98 -3.36
CA MET A 57 -0.87 -5.30 -2.82
C MET A 57 -1.24 -4.27 -1.76
N LEU A 58 -2.26 -3.44 -2.01
CA LEU A 58 -2.77 -2.48 -1.03
C LEU A 58 -3.30 -3.16 0.24
N THR A 59 -3.97 -4.30 0.09
CA THR A 59 -4.47 -5.07 1.24
C THR A 59 -3.32 -5.57 2.12
N LEU A 60 -2.27 -6.10 1.49
CA LEU A 60 -1.06 -6.56 2.17
C LEU A 60 -0.30 -5.40 2.82
N TYR A 61 -0.18 -4.27 2.12
CA TYR A 61 0.42 -3.04 2.64
C TYR A 61 -0.29 -2.55 3.90
N ARG A 62 -1.63 -2.44 3.86
CA ARG A 62 -2.45 -2.03 5.02
C ARG A 62 -2.32 -2.99 6.20
N ARG A 63 -2.13 -4.29 5.94
CA ARG A 63 -1.87 -5.29 6.99
C ARG A 63 -0.57 -4.96 7.71
N LEU A 64 0.51 -4.72 6.96
CA LEU A 64 1.80 -4.35 7.55
C LEU A 64 1.76 -2.98 8.25
N CYS A 65 1.02 -1.99 7.72
CA CYS A 65 0.81 -0.72 8.43
C CYS A 65 0.08 -0.90 9.76
N ARG A 66 -0.93 -1.80 9.85
CA ARG A 66 -1.62 -2.10 11.12
C ARG A 66 -0.69 -2.76 12.14
N TYR A 67 0.15 -3.68 11.66
CA TYR A 67 1.18 -4.28 12.50
C TYR A 67 2.16 -3.21 13.01
N LEU A 68 2.67 -2.36 12.11
CA LEU A 68 3.55 -1.25 12.47
C LEU A 68 2.87 -0.27 13.44
N TYR A 69 1.57 -0.01 13.30
CA TYR A 69 0.84 0.90 14.18
C TYR A 69 0.86 0.43 15.65
N ALA A 70 0.88 -0.88 15.90
CA ALA A 70 0.99 -1.42 17.25
C ALA A 70 2.38 -1.16 17.88
N ILE A 71 3.42 -0.95 17.06
CA ILE A 71 4.81 -0.79 17.48
C ILE A 71 5.22 0.69 17.48
N HIS A 72 4.96 1.38 16.37
CA HIS A 72 5.32 2.78 16.13
C HIS A 72 4.20 3.50 15.36
N PRO A 73 3.17 4.01 16.08
CA PRO A 73 1.98 4.63 15.48
C PRO A 73 2.29 5.79 14.52
N GLU A 74 3.26 6.64 14.86
CA GLU A 74 3.64 7.80 14.05
C GLU A 74 4.15 7.39 12.66
N THR A 75 4.98 6.34 12.59
CA THR A 75 5.50 5.84 11.31
C THR A 75 4.41 5.16 10.50
N ALA A 76 3.49 4.44 11.15
CA ALA A 76 2.33 3.88 10.46
C ALA A 76 1.43 4.97 9.85
N VAL A 77 1.21 6.09 10.56
CA VAL A 77 0.47 7.24 10.03
C VAL A 77 1.19 7.89 8.85
N PHE A 78 2.52 8.01 8.91
CA PHE A 78 3.33 8.47 7.79
C PHE A 78 3.08 7.60 6.55
N TYR A 79 3.15 6.28 6.68
CA TYR A 79 2.94 5.37 5.54
C TYR A 79 1.51 5.37 5.00
N VAL A 80 0.50 5.46 5.86
CA VAL A 80 -0.88 5.66 5.40
C VAL A 80 -1.00 6.97 4.62
N SER A 81 -0.32 8.04 5.06
CA SER A 81 -0.33 9.32 4.37
C SER A 81 0.42 9.26 3.03
N ALA A 82 1.58 8.58 2.99
CA ALA A 82 2.36 8.37 1.77
C ALA A 82 1.58 7.60 0.69
N TYR A 83 0.80 6.59 1.08
CA TYR A 83 -0.14 5.92 0.17
C TYR A 83 -1.16 6.91 -0.43
N ARG A 84 -1.79 7.72 0.42
CA ARG A 84 -2.82 8.67 -0.03
C ARG A 84 -2.23 9.74 -0.95
N GLU A 85 -1.06 10.27 -0.62
CA GLU A 85 -0.37 11.25 -1.45
C GLU A 85 -0.03 10.69 -2.83
N MET A 86 0.38 9.41 -2.91
CA MET A 86 0.76 8.79 -4.17
C MET A 86 -0.42 8.31 -5.02
N TRP A 87 -1.51 7.84 -4.39
CA TRP A 87 -2.56 7.08 -5.08
C TRP A 87 -3.99 7.59 -4.90
N ASP A 88 -4.30 8.41 -3.89
CA ASP A 88 -5.64 9.01 -3.80
C ASP A 88 -5.78 10.12 -4.86
N GLU A 89 -6.97 10.22 -5.46
CA GLU A 89 -7.28 11.33 -6.35
C GLU A 89 -7.24 12.66 -5.58
N GLU A 90 -6.63 13.69 -6.18
CA GLU A 90 -6.61 15.05 -5.64
C GLU A 90 -8.04 15.52 -5.33
N GLY A 91 -8.40 15.58 -4.05
CA GLY A 91 -9.73 16.01 -3.59
C GLY A 91 -10.47 15.01 -2.71
N ASN A 92 -10.02 13.75 -2.62
CA ASN A 92 -10.63 12.78 -1.70
C ASN A 92 -10.12 12.94 -0.26
N GLN A 93 -10.44 14.09 0.33
CA GLN A 93 -10.23 14.38 1.73
C GLN A 93 -11.41 13.80 2.51
N PHE A 94 -11.19 12.75 3.31
CA PHE A 94 -12.15 12.32 4.33
C PHE A 94 -12.52 13.52 5.21
N GLY A 95 -13.73 14.07 5.03
CA GLY A 95 -14.21 15.26 5.73
C GLY A 95 -14.98 16.28 4.89
N ASN A 96 -14.91 16.23 3.55
CA ASN A 96 -15.67 17.13 2.69
C ASN A 96 -17.02 16.55 2.24
N ASN A 97 -17.87 16.19 3.22
CA ASN A 97 -19.32 16.23 3.02
C ASN A 97 -19.82 17.65 3.33
N LYS A 98 -19.38 18.65 2.56
CA LYS A 98 -20.07 19.95 2.57
C LYS A 98 -21.20 19.88 1.58
N GLU A 99 -22.36 19.52 2.11
CA GLU A 99 -23.68 19.99 1.72
C GLU A 99 -23.85 20.33 0.23
N ALA A 100 -24.02 19.30 -0.60
CA ALA A 100 -24.74 19.46 -1.86
C ALA A 100 -26.24 19.58 -1.54
N ASN A 101 -26.64 20.69 -0.94
CA ASN A 101 -28.02 21.16 -0.97
C ASN A 101 -28.03 22.68 -1.13
N ARG A 102 -28.04 23.13 -2.38
CA ARG A 102 -28.65 24.38 -2.81
C ARG A 102 -28.93 24.35 -4.30
#